data_AF-A0A259KUL5-F1
#
_entry.id   AF-A0A259KUL5-F1
#
_cell.length_a   1.000
_cell.length_b   1.000
_cell.length_c   1.000
_cell.angle_alpha   90.00
_cell.angle_beta   90.00
_cell.angle_gamma   90.00
#
_symmetry.space_group_name_H-M   'P 1'
#
loop_
_entity.id
_entity.type
_entity.pdbx_description
1 polymer ?
#
loop_
_entity_poly.entity_id
_entity_poly.type
_entity_poly.pdbx_seq_one_letter_code
_entity_poly.pdbx_strand_id
1 'polypeptide(L)'
;EMEASAREVADSVRTTHDLVGDVNQQVAENQSAAEQGMASVAALQTDTERTAAKLRQLERASQDIGRITAAIDDIANQTNLLALNAAIESARAGEAGRGFAVVADEVRGLAQKTTDSTDTIRELVEGLQREASETVVSMDASSERLTSVREVMESVSEGAVRIREAMGQIHQGAERIRHGMDEQEGVSQSVAQQVNEISSAATENLEGIEDLVATGERLEASVSHIESLTRQFRVN
;
A
#
# COMPACT_ATOMS: atom_id res chain seq x y z
N GLU A 1 -13.33 -39.62 21.86
CA GLU A 1 -12.24 -38.62 21.73
C GLU A 1 -11.93 -38.25 20.28
N MET A 2 -11.70 -39.20 19.37
CA MET A 2 -11.43 -38.88 17.95
C MET A 2 -12.54 -38.06 17.28
N GLU A 3 -13.82 -38.38 17.50
CA GLU A 3 -14.96 -37.62 16.93
C GLU A 3 -15.01 -36.17 17.42
N ALA A 4 -14.69 -35.94 18.71
CA ALA A 4 -14.63 -34.59 19.27
C ALA A 4 -13.47 -33.79 18.68
N SER A 5 -12.30 -34.43 18.50
CA SER A 5 -11.13 -33.81 17.88
C SER A 5 -11.36 -33.49 16.39
N ALA A 6 -12.00 -34.39 15.64
CA ALA A 6 -12.36 -34.14 14.24
C ALA A 6 -13.32 -32.93 14.10
N ARG A 7 -14.31 -32.81 15.00
CA ARG A 7 -15.22 -31.65 15.03
C ARG A 7 -14.49 -30.34 15.34
N GLU A 8 -13.55 -30.36 16.27
CA GLU A 8 -12.74 -29.18 16.63
C GLU A 8 -11.87 -28.73 15.44
N VAL A 9 -11.24 -29.67 14.73
CA VAL A 9 -10.46 -29.36 13.53
C VAL A 9 -11.35 -28.84 12.40
N ALA A 10 -12.55 -29.41 12.20
CA ALA A 10 -13.50 -28.93 11.21
C ALA A 10 -13.97 -27.48 11.49
N ASP A 11 -14.15 -27.13 12.76
CA ASP A 11 -14.50 -25.76 13.16
C ASP A 11 -13.34 -24.78 12.95
N SER A 12 -12.10 -25.23 13.20
CA SER A 12 -10.87 -24.49 12.90
C SER A 12 -10.70 -24.24 11.39
N VAL A 13 -11.04 -25.22 10.55
CA VAL A 13 -11.06 -25.07 9.08
C VAL A 13 -12.09 -24.03 8.65
N ARG A 14 -13.30 -24.04 9.23
CA ARG A 14 -14.33 -23.03 8.93
C ARG A 14 -13.86 -21.63 9.30
N THR A 15 -13.30 -21.49 10.50
CA THR A 15 -12.71 -20.22 10.96
C THR A 15 -11.60 -19.75 10.01
N THR A 16 -10.75 -20.67 9.55
CA THR A 16 -9.70 -20.35 8.56
C THR A 16 -10.29 -19.84 7.24
N HIS A 17 -11.40 -20.42 6.78
CA HIS A 17 -12.11 -19.96 5.59
C HIS A 17 -12.62 -18.52 5.73
N ASP A 18 -13.24 -18.20 6.86
CA ASP A 18 -13.77 -16.87 7.15
C ASP A 18 -12.62 -15.84 7.19
N LEU A 19 -11.53 -16.15 7.90
CA LEU A 19 -10.34 -15.30 7.95
C LEU A 19 -9.72 -15.07 6.56
N VAL A 20 -9.64 -16.11 5.72
CA VAL A 20 -9.16 -15.98 4.35
C VAL A 20 -10.07 -15.06 3.53
N GLY A 21 -11.39 -15.17 3.72
CA GLY A 21 -12.36 -14.27 3.11
C GLY A 21 -12.13 -12.81 3.49
N ASP A 22 -11.99 -12.55 4.78
CA ASP A 22 -11.74 -11.21 5.33
C ASP A 22 -10.42 -10.61 4.81
N VAL A 23 -9.34 -11.40 4.81
CA VAL A 23 -8.04 -10.96 4.28
C VAL A 23 -8.14 -10.65 2.78
N ASN A 24 -8.83 -11.48 2.00
CA ASN A 24 -9.01 -11.22 0.57
C ASN A 24 -9.80 -9.94 0.30
N GLN A 25 -10.82 -9.66 1.12
CA GLN A 25 -11.58 -8.41 1.04
C GLN A 25 -10.68 -7.21 1.35
N GLN A 26 -9.90 -7.28 2.43
CA GLN A 26 -8.97 -6.21 2.81
C GLN A 26 -7.87 -5.98 1.75
N VAL A 27 -7.37 -7.05 1.13
CA VAL A 27 -6.42 -6.98 0.01
C VAL A 27 -7.04 -6.29 -1.21
N ALA A 28 -8.30 -6.59 -1.53
CA ALA A 28 -9.01 -5.94 -2.63
C ALA A 28 -9.21 -4.44 -2.38
N GLU A 29 -9.57 -4.06 -1.16
CA GLU A 29 -9.68 -2.65 -0.74
C GLU A 29 -8.34 -1.91 -0.84
N ASN A 30 -7.26 -2.52 -0.36
CA ASN A 30 -5.91 -1.96 -0.46
C ASN A 30 -5.46 -1.79 -1.92
N GLN A 31 -5.79 -2.75 -2.78
CA GLN A 31 -5.47 -2.66 -4.21
C GLN A 31 -6.22 -1.52 -4.89
N SER A 32 -7.52 -1.36 -4.60
CA SER A 32 -8.32 -0.22 -5.09
C SER A 32 -7.76 1.12 -4.58
N ALA A 33 -7.36 1.19 -3.31
CA ALA A 33 -6.73 2.38 -2.76
C ALA A 33 -5.39 2.70 -3.43
N ALA A 34 -4.57 1.69 -3.74
CA ALA A 34 -3.31 1.87 -4.47
C ALA A 34 -3.56 2.35 -5.91
N GLU A 35 -4.55 1.81 -6.61
CA GLU A 35 -4.94 2.26 -7.96
C GLU A 35 -5.40 3.72 -7.97
N GLN A 36 -6.25 4.12 -7.01
CA GLN A 36 -6.67 5.52 -6.83
C GLN A 36 -5.47 6.42 -6.48
N GLY A 37 -4.55 5.93 -5.67
CA GLY A 37 -3.29 6.60 -5.33
C GLY A 37 -2.43 6.86 -6.58
N MET A 38 -2.24 5.84 -7.43
CA MET A 38 -1.51 5.98 -8.69
C MET A 38 -2.15 7.00 -9.64
N ALA A 39 -3.48 6.98 -9.77
CA ALA A 39 -4.19 7.96 -10.59
C ALA A 39 -3.98 9.40 -10.06
N SER A 40 -4.01 9.56 -8.75
CA SER A 40 -3.77 10.86 -8.09
C SER A 40 -2.33 11.34 -8.29
N VAL A 41 -1.34 10.44 -8.19
CA VAL A 41 0.07 10.75 -8.47
C VAL A 41 0.28 11.17 -9.92
N ALA A 42 -0.35 10.49 -10.88
CA ALA A 42 -0.26 10.86 -12.29
C ALA A 42 -0.87 12.24 -12.59
N ALA A 43 -2.01 12.56 -11.96
CA ALA A 43 -2.61 13.89 -12.05
C ALA A 43 -1.71 14.97 -11.45
N LEU A 44 -1.14 14.72 -10.26
CA LEU A 44 -0.18 15.61 -9.60
C LEU A 44 1.06 15.86 -10.48
N GLN A 45 1.61 14.82 -11.09
CA GLN A 45 2.76 14.95 -11.98
C GLN A 45 2.46 15.87 -13.17
N THR A 46 1.28 15.69 -13.78
CA THR A 46 0.80 16.57 -14.87
C THR A 46 0.66 18.02 -14.41
N ASP A 47 0.12 18.25 -13.21
CA ASP A 47 -0.04 19.59 -12.65
C ASP A 47 1.30 20.25 -12.29
N THR A 48 2.25 19.49 -11.76
CA THR A 48 3.63 19.94 -11.51
C THR A 48 4.32 20.36 -12.81
N GLU A 49 4.26 19.53 -13.85
CA GLU A 49 4.83 19.84 -15.17
C GLU A 49 4.21 21.10 -15.79
N ARG A 50 2.88 21.23 -15.70
CA ARG A 50 2.16 22.41 -16.18
C ARG A 50 2.55 23.68 -15.42
N THR A 51 2.74 23.58 -14.11
CA THR A 51 3.14 24.70 -13.25
C THR A 51 4.57 25.12 -13.56
N ALA A 52 5.50 24.17 -13.68
CA ALA A 52 6.87 24.43 -14.12
C ALA A 52 6.92 25.11 -15.50
N ALA A 53 6.10 24.68 -16.46
CA ALA A 53 6.02 25.31 -17.77
C ALA A 53 5.54 26.77 -17.71
N LYS A 54 4.54 27.07 -16.86
CA LYS A 54 4.07 28.44 -16.63
C LYS A 54 5.13 29.32 -15.96
N LEU A 55 5.88 28.78 -15.00
CA LEU A 55 6.96 29.51 -14.35
C LEU A 55 8.11 29.82 -15.32
N ARG A 56 8.45 28.89 -16.21
CA ARG A 56 9.42 29.15 -17.30
C ARG A 56 8.93 30.22 -18.27
N GLN A 57 7.62 30.34 -18.50
CA GLN A 57 7.07 31.45 -19.29
C GLN A 57 7.17 32.78 -18.52
N LEU A 58 6.88 32.78 -17.23
CA LEU A 58 7.02 33.95 -16.37
C LEU A 58 8.48 34.44 -16.33
N GLU A 59 9.44 33.53 -16.21
CA GLU A 59 10.87 33.84 -16.24
C GLU A 59 11.26 34.58 -17.53
N ARG A 60 10.83 34.08 -18.70
CA ARG A 60 11.07 34.74 -19.99
C ARG A 60 10.41 36.11 -20.08
N ALA A 61 9.15 36.22 -19.66
CA ALA A 61 8.43 37.49 -19.66
C ALA A 61 9.14 38.53 -18.75
N SER A 62 9.62 38.10 -17.59
CA SER A 62 10.41 38.94 -16.69
C SER A 62 11.75 39.34 -17.29
N GLN A 63 12.43 38.48 -18.06
CA GLN A 63 13.64 38.84 -18.81
C GLN A 63 13.37 39.92 -19.86
N ASP A 64 12.25 39.81 -20.59
CA ASP A 64 11.85 40.82 -21.58
C ASP A 64 11.52 42.16 -20.93
N ILE A 65 10.84 42.16 -19.78
CA ILE A 65 10.62 43.38 -18.99
C ILE A 65 11.95 43.98 -18.55
N GLY A 66 12.89 43.16 -18.06
CA GLY A 66 14.24 43.63 -17.68
C GLY A 66 14.97 44.34 -18.82
N ARG A 67 14.88 43.83 -20.05
CA ARG A 67 15.44 44.48 -21.25
C ARG A 67 14.77 45.82 -21.57
N ILE A 68 13.44 45.88 -21.47
CA ILE A 68 12.68 47.11 -21.72
C ILE A 68 13.05 48.16 -20.66
N THR A 69 13.09 47.78 -19.38
CA THR A 69 13.46 48.67 -18.28
C THR A 69 14.88 49.21 -18.44
N ALA A 70 15.84 48.39 -18.88
CA ALA A 70 17.19 48.86 -19.20
C ALA A 70 17.20 49.90 -20.33
N ALA A 71 16.43 49.69 -21.40
CA ALA A 71 16.31 50.67 -22.48
C ALA A 71 15.67 51.99 -22.03
N ILE A 72 14.69 51.95 -21.12
CA ILE A 72 14.07 53.15 -20.55
C ILE A 72 15.08 53.92 -19.68
N ASP A 73 15.88 53.21 -18.88
CA ASP A 73 16.94 53.81 -18.06
C ASP A 73 18.00 54.50 -18.94
N ASP A 74 18.41 53.86 -20.04
CA ASP A 74 19.30 54.48 -21.04
C ASP A 74 18.70 55.75 -21.65
N ILE A 75 17.41 55.75 -21.98
CA ILE A 75 16.70 56.93 -22.50
C ILE A 75 16.62 58.04 -21.44
N ALA A 76 16.34 57.69 -20.19
CA ALA A 76 16.28 58.63 -19.07
C ALA A 76 17.65 59.29 -18.83
N ASN A 77 18.73 58.51 -18.84
CA ASN A 77 20.09 59.01 -18.73
C ASN A 77 20.49 59.93 -19.90
N GLN A 78 20.12 59.58 -21.14
CA GLN A 78 20.32 60.46 -22.30
C GLN A 78 19.52 61.76 -22.18
N THR A 79 18.27 61.67 -21.72
CA THR A 79 17.39 62.84 -21.51
C THR A 79 17.95 63.76 -20.42
N ASN A 80 18.49 63.19 -19.34
CA ASN A 80 19.17 63.92 -18.27
C ASN A 80 20.40 64.69 -18.81
N LEU A 81 21.22 64.03 -19.63
CA LEU A 81 22.37 64.65 -20.31
C LEU A 81 21.96 65.77 -21.28
N LEU A 82 20.91 65.55 -22.07
CA LEU A 82 20.34 66.56 -22.97
C LEU A 82 19.82 67.78 -22.20
N ALA A 83 19.09 67.55 -21.11
CA ALA A 83 18.58 68.59 -20.23
C ALA A 83 19.71 69.40 -19.57
N LEU A 84 20.78 68.72 -19.13
CA LEU A 84 21.97 69.38 -18.58
C LEU A 84 22.63 70.30 -19.61
N ASN A 85 22.82 69.83 -20.84
CA ASN A 85 23.39 70.65 -21.92
C ASN A 85 22.49 71.86 -22.24
N ALA A 86 21.16 71.68 -22.24
CA ALA A 86 20.22 72.78 -22.43
C ALA A 86 20.24 73.81 -21.29
N ALA A 87 20.40 73.36 -20.04
CA ALA A 87 20.55 74.24 -18.89
C ALA A 87 21.85 75.08 -18.96
N ILE A 88 22.96 74.45 -19.38
CA ILE A 88 24.25 75.13 -19.59
C ILE A 88 24.12 76.22 -20.68
N GLU A 89 23.51 75.90 -21.83
CA GLU A 89 23.38 76.86 -22.92
C GLU A 89 22.37 77.97 -22.58
N SER A 90 21.32 77.66 -21.81
CA SER A 90 20.37 78.66 -21.30
C SER A 90 21.04 79.66 -20.35
N ALA A 91 21.93 79.18 -19.46
CA ALA A 91 22.73 80.05 -18.59
C ALA A 91 23.67 80.95 -19.41
N ARG A 92 24.22 80.44 -20.52
CA ARG A 92 25.09 81.19 -21.43
C ARG A 92 24.35 82.31 -22.18
N ALA A 93 23.07 82.13 -22.48
CA ALA A 93 22.21 83.13 -23.12
C ALA A 93 21.74 84.25 -22.16
N GLY A 94 22.04 84.16 -20.86
CA GLY A 94 21.70 85.18 -19.87
C GLY A 94 20.18 85.38 -19.69
N GLU A 95 19.72 86.64 -19.70
CA GLU A 95 18.30 87.00 -19.52
C GLU A 95 17.38 86.38 -20.60
N ALA A 96 17.87 86.19 -21.83
CA ALA A 96 17.08 85.61 -22.92
C ALA A 96 16.82 84.10 -22.74
N GLY A 97 17.68 83.39 -21.99
CA GLY A 97 17.59 81.95 -21.76
C GLY A 97 16.79 81.55 -20.52
N ARG A 98 16.29 82.53 -19.74
CA ARG A 98 15.73 82.30 -18.40
C ARG A 98 14.51 81.36 -18.38
N GLY A 99 13.63 81.47 -19.38
CA GLY A 99 12.49 80.58 -19.55
C GLY A 99 12.89 79.16 -19.97
N PHE A 100 13.91 79.03 -20.82
CA PHE A 100 14.45 77.73 -21.24
C PHE A 100 15.18 77.01 -20.10
N ALA A 101 15.87 77.74 -19.22
CA ALA A 101 16.53 77.17 -18.05
C ALA A 101 15.54 76.45 -17.12
N VAL A 102 14.37 77.03 -16.86
CA VAL A 102 13.32 76.41 -16.03
C VAL A 102 12.81 75.11 -16.66
N VAL A 103 12.57 75.11 -17.97
CA VAL A 103 12.14 73.90 -18.69
C VAL A 103 13.23 72.83 -18.64
N ALA A 104 14.50 73.20 -18.83
CA ALA A 104 15.61 72.26 -18.76
C ALA A 104 15.73 71.60 -17.38
N ASP A 105 15.60 72.36 -16.29
CA ASP A 105 15.61 71.82 -14.93
C ASP A 105 14.42 70.88 -14.66
N GLU A 106 13.21 71.20 -15.15
CA GLU A 106 12.03 70.34 -15.02
C GLU A 106 12.21 69.02 -15.76
N VAL A 107 12.72 69.07 -17.00
CA VAL A 107 13.05 67.86 -17.79
C VAL A 107 14.11 67.03 -17.08
N ARG A 108 15.12 67.67 -16.48
CA ARG A 108 16.15 66.99 -15.69
C ARG A 108 15.56 66.26 -14.48
N GLY A 109 14.64 66.91 -13.76
CA GLY A 109 13.92 66.31 -12.63
C GLY A 109 13.07 65.10 -13.06
N LEU A 110 12.37 65.19 -14.19
CA LEU A 110 11.60 64.08 -14.75
C LEU A 110 12.50 62.91 -15.19
N ALA A 111 13.66 63.20 -15.79
CA ALA A 111 14.62 62.19 -16.19
C ALA A 111 15.17 61.42 -14.97
N GLN A 112 15.58 62.12 -13.90
CA GLN A 112 16.03 61.49 -12.66
C GLN A 112 14.94 60.61 -12.04
N LYS A 113 13.71 61.13 -11.95
CA LYS A 113 12.57 60.38 -11.42
C LYS A 113 12.24 59.13 -12.25
N THR A 114 12.50 59.19 -13.55
CA THR A 114 12.36 58.03 -14.45
C THR A 114 13.41 56.97 -14.15
N THR A 115 14.68 57.35 -14.00
CA THR A 115 15.77 56.45 -13.58
C THR A 115 15.48 55.77 -12.24
N ASP A 116 15.06 56.54 -11.22
CA ASP A 116 14.72 55.99 -9.90
C ASP A 116 13.56 54.96 -9.99
N SER A 117 12.59 55.22 -10.88
CA SER A 117 11.47 54.32 -11.13
C SER A 117 11.91 53.05 -11.87
N THR A 118 12.79 53.18 -12.87
CA THR A 118 13.33 52.02 -13.60
C THR A 118 14.20 51.13 -12.72
N ASP A 119 14.97 51.70 -11.78
CA ASP A 119 15.73 50.93 -10.81
C ASP A 119 14.81 50.14 -9.87
N THR A 120 13.74 50.77 -9.38
CA THR A 120 12.73 50.07 -8.57
C THR A 120 12.08 48.91 -9.34
N ILE A 121 11.75 49.13 -10.62
CA ILE A 121 11.19 48.06 -11.48
C ILE A 121 12.21 46.94 -11.70
N ARG A 122 13.49 47.27 -11.89
CA ARG A 122 14.57 46.29 -12.06
C ARG A 122 14.67 45.37 -10.85
N GLU A 123 14.69 45.92 -9.64
CA GLU A 123 14.74 45.14 -8.39
C GLU A 123 13.55 44.18 -8.26
N LEU A 124 12.33 44.65 -8.58
CA LEU A 124 11.12 43.83 -8.56
C LEU A 124 11.19 42.68 -9.58
N VAL A 125 11.67 42.96 -10.79
CA VAL A 125 11.82 41.97 -11.86
C VAL A 125 12.86 40.91 -11.49
N GLU A 126 13.99 41.31 -10.93
CA GLU A 126 15.02 40.38 -10.43
C GLU A 126 14.49 39.51 -9.29
N GLY A 127 13.67 40.09 -8.40
CA GLY A 127 12.94 39.34 -7.37
C GLY A 127 12.04 38.26 -7.97
N LEU A 128 11.20 38.63 -8.94
CA LEU A 128 10.29 37.70 -9.62
C LEU A 128 11.04 36.58 -10.36
N GLN A 129 12.15 36.89 -11.03
CA GLN A 129 12.97 35.89 -11.71
C GLN A 129 13.55 34.87 -10.73
N ARG A 130 14.06 35.34 -9.59
CA ARG A 130 14.62 34.47 -8.55
C ARG A 130 13.57 33.54 -7.97
N GLU A 131 12.42 34.09 -7.58
CA GLU A 131 11.31 33.31 -7.01
C GLU A 131 10.75 32.29 -8.01
N ALA A 132 10.64 32.66 -9.30
CA ALA A 132 10.24 31.74 -10.35
C ALA A 132 11.23 30.58 -10.51
N SER A 133 12.55 30.88 -10.52
CA SER A 133 13.60 29.87 -10.61
C SER A 133 13.59 28.92 -9.40
N GLU A 134 13.50 29.45 -8.17
CA GLU A 134 13.43 28.64 -6.95
C GLU A 134 12.20 27.72 -6.95
N THR A 135 11.06 28.24 -7.44
CA THR A 135 9.83 27.45 -7.54
C THR A 135 9.97 26.33 -8.57
N VAL A 136 10.63 26.56 -9.71
CA VAL A 136 10.89 25.49 -10.70
C VAL A 136 11.75 24.38 -10.10
N VAL A 137 12.81 24.70 -9.35
CA VAL A 137 13.64 23.70 -8.66
C VAL A 137 12.82 22.87 -7.67
N SER A 138 11.92 23.52 -6.92
CA SER A 138 11.00 22.83 -6.00
C SER A 138 10.01 21.91 -6.72
N MET A 139 9.54 22.31 -7.91
CA MET A 139 8.67 21.49 -8.76
C MET A 139 9.41 20.27 -9.31
N ASP A 140 10.66 20.42 -9.76
CA ASP A 140 11.48 19.30 -10.24
C ASP A 140 11.73 18.28 -9.11
N ALA A 141 12.08 18.75 -7.91
CA ALA A 141 12.21 17.88 -6.73
C ALA A 141 10.89 17.19 -6.33
N SER A 142 9.75 17.88 -6.51
CA SER A 142 8.43 17.29 -6.30
C SER A 142 8.13 16.19 -7.31
N SER A 143 8.53 16.36 -8.57
CA SER A 143 8.40 15.34 -9.63
C SER A 143 9.21 14.08 -9.31
N GLU A 144 10.43 14.23 -8.80
CA GLU A 144 11.24 13.09 -8.34
C GLU A 144 10.54 12.33 -7.20
N ARG A 145 10.02 13.05 -6.19
CA ARG A 145 9.27 12.44 -5.08
C ARG A 145 8.03 11.70 -5.55
N LEU A 146 7.28 12.27 -6.50
CA LEU A 146 6.10 11.62 -7.09
C LEU A 146 6.48 10.31 -7.80
N THR A 147 7.66 10.25 -8.42
CA THR A 147 8.19 9.02 -9.03
C THR A 147 8.41 7.94 -7.97
N SER A 148 9.05 8.28 -6.84
CA SER A 148 9.24 7.33 -5.73
C SER A 148 7.90 6.87 -5.12
N VAL A 149 6.91 7.77 -5.00
CA VAL A 149 5.57 7.37 -4.53
C VAL A 149 4.92 6.39 -5.50
N ARG A 150 5.10 6.56 -6.82
CA ARG A 150 4.60 5.63 -7.83
C ARG A 150 5.19 4.23 -7.63
N GLU A 151 6.50 4.12 -7.44
CA GLU A 151 7.20 2.84 -7.19
C GLU A 151 6.69 2.14 -5.93
N VAL A 152 6.43 2.90 -4.86
CA VAL A 152 5.84 2.36 -3.63
C VAL A 152 4.45 1.79 -3.89
N MET A 153 3.59 2.51 -4.64
CA MET A 153 2.25 2.05 -4.97
C MET A 153 2.27 0.79 -5.85
N GLU A 154 3.21 0.70 -6.79
CA GLU A 154 3.43 -0.49 -7.60
C GLU A 154 3.82 -1.69 -6.74
N SER A 155 4.76 -1.51 -5.80
CA SER A 155 5.16 -2.54 -4.84
C SER A 155 4.02 -3.00 -3.93
N VAL A 156 3.14 -2.08 -3.51
CA VAL A 156 1.92 -2.41 -2.74
C VAL A 156 0.98 -3.28 -3.58
N SER A 157 0.78 -2.95 -4.85
CA SER A 157 -0.07 -3.73 -5.76
C SER A 157 0.48 -5.14 -5.97
N GLU A 158 1.79 -5.28 -6.19
CA GLU A 158 2.43 -6.60 -6.28
C GLU A 158 2.33 -7.39 -4.96
N GLY A 159 2.49 -6.70 -3.83
CA GLY A 159 2.32 -7.29 -2.50
C GLY A 159 0.90 -7.84 -2.30
N ALA A 160 -0.11 -7.10 -2.73
CA ALA A 160 -1.50 -7.52 -2.69
C ALA A 160 -1.74 -8.80 -3.53
N VAL A 161 -1.13 -8.90 -4.72
CA VAL A 161 -1.20 -10.12 -5.55
C VAL A 161 -0.59 -11.31 -4.82
N ARG A 162 0.61 -11.16 -4.24
CA ARG A 162 1.28 -12.24 -3.49
C ARG A 162 0.48 -12.71 -2.28
N ILE A 163 -0.14 -11.77 -1.54
CA ILE A 163 -1.00 -12.12 -0.40
C ILE A 163 -2.20 -12.93 -0.87
N ARG A 164 -2.86 -12.52 -1.96
CA ARG A 164 -4.01 -13.22 -2.53
C ARG A 164 -3.66 -14.64 -2.97
N GLU A 165 -2.50 -14.84 -3.59
CA GLU A 165 -1.99 -16.17 -3.95
C GLU A 165 -1.75 -17.03 -2.71
N ALA A 166 -1.10 -16.49 -1.68
CA ALA A 166 -0.86 -17.18 -0.41
C ALA A 166 -2.18 -17.56 0.29
N MET A 167 -3.16 -16.66 0.31
CA MET A 167 -4.50 -16.93 0.84
C MET A 167 -5.21 -18.05 0.06
N GLY A 168 -5.06 -18.08 -1.27
CA GLY A 168 -5.56 -19.18 -2.10
C GLY A 168 -4.94 -20.53 -1.74
N GLN A 169 -3.63 -20.56 -1.44
CA GLN A 169 -2.96 -21.78 -0.98
C GLN A 169 -3.43 -22.22 0.41
N ILE A 170 -3.65 -21.27 1.33
CA ILE A 170 -4.20 -21.57 2.67
C ILE A 170 -5.60 -22.15 2.55
N HIS A 171 -6.45 -21.57 1.72
CA HIS A 171 -7.79 -22.08 1.44
C HIS A 171 -7.77 -23.53 0.93
N GLN A 172 -6.92 -23.82 -0.05
CA GLN A 172 -6.74 -25.20 -0.54
C GLN A 172 -6.17 -26.15 0.51
N GLY A 173 -5.31 -25.66 1.40
CA GLY A 173 -4.79 -26.42 2.54
C GLY A 173 -5.90 -26.77 3.53
N ALA A 174 -6.74 -25.79 3.88
CA ALA A 174 -7.88 -25.96 4.78
C ALA A 174 -8.89 -26.97 4.23
N GLU A 175 -9.18 -26.92 2.93
CA GLU A 175 -10.09 -27.88 2.29
C GLU A 175 -9.54 -29.31 2.29
N ARG A 176 -8.22 -29.49 2.10
CA ARG A 176 -7.58 -30.81 2.23
C ARG A 176 -7.67 -31.35 3.66
N ILE A 177 -7.49 -30.49 4.67
CA ILE A 177 -7.65 -30.87 6.08
C ILE A 177 -9.09 -31.29 6.34
N ARG A 178 -10.07 -30.54 5.83
CA ARG A 178 -11.51 -30.89 5.92
C ARG A 178 -11.78 -32.29 5.40
N HIS A 179 -11.31 -32.60 4.19
CA HIS A 179 -11.46 -33.92 3.60
C HIS A 179 -10.80 -35.03 4.43
N GLY A 180 -9.60 -34.80 4.96
CA GLY A 180 -8.93 -35.76 5.83
C GLY A 180 -9.67 -36.00 7.15
N MET A 181 -10.35 -34.98 7.68
CA MET A 181 -11.20 -35.13 8.87
C MET A 181 -12.46 -35.95 8.58
N ASP A 182 -13.12 -35.72 7.43
CA ASP A 182 -14.27 -36.52 6.99
C ASP A 182 -13.89 -38.02 6.88
N GLU A 183 -12.71 -38.32 6.32
CA GLU A 183 -12.19 -39.70 6.24
C GLU A 183 -11.90 -40.28 7.64
N GLN A 184 -11.27 -39.50 8.52
CA GLN A 184 -10.93 -39.93 9.88
C GLN A 184 -12.19 -40.20 10.73
N GLU A 185 -13.27 -39.44 10.53
CA GLU A 185 -14.57 -39.69 11.17
C GLU A 185 -15.13 -41.05 10.73
N GLY A 186 -15.11 -41.35 9.43
CA GLY A 186 -15.54 -42.65 8.90
C GLY A 186 -14.72 -43.82 9.42
N VAL A 187 -13.39 -43.68 9.50
CA VAL A 187 -12.51 -44.70 10.10
C VAL A 187 -12.82 -44.88 11.59
N SER A 188 -13.04 -43.80 12.33
CA SER A 188 -13.37 -43.87 13.76
C SER A 188 -14.68 -44.62 14.00
N GLN A 189 -15.70 -44.40 13.16
CA GLN A 189 -16.97 -45.12 13.23
C GLN A 189 -16.78 -46.62 12.94
N SER A 190 -15.96 -46.98 11.95
CA SER A 190 -15.64 -48.38 11.64
C SER A 190 -14.90 -49.06 12.80
N VAL A 191 -13.93 -48.38 13.43
CA VAL A 191 -13.22 -48.90 14.59
C VAL A 191 -14.17 -49.12 15.77
N ALA A 192 -15.07 -48.15 16.04
CA ALA A 192 -16.07 -48.29 17.09
C ALA A 192 -16.98 -49.50 16.86
N GLN A 193 -17.40 -49.74 15.61
CA GLN A 193 -18.16 -50.94 15.25
C GLN A 193 -17.38 -52.23 15.50
N GLN A 194 -16.13 -52.31 15.03
CA GLN A 194 -15.28 -53.50 15.20
C GLN A 194 -15.03 -53.80 16.69
N VAL A 195 -14.85 -52.78 17.53
CA VAL A 195 -14.71 -52.96 18.98
C VAL A 195 -15.97 -53.56 19.60
N ASN A 196 -17.16 -53.10 19.17
CA ASN A 196 -18.42 -53.70 19.62
C ASN A 196 -18.56 -55.16 19.18
N GLU A 197 -18.21 -55.48 17.94
CA GLU A 197 -18.22 -56.86 17.42
C GLU A 197 -17.27 -57.78 18.20
N ILE A 198 -16.05 -57.31 18.50
CA ILE A 198 -15.09 -58.02 19.34
C ILE A 198 -15.62 -58.22 20.75
N SER A 199 -16.26 -57.20 21.34
CA SER A 199 -16.86 -57.30 22.66
C SER A 199 -17.95 -58.38 22.69
N SER A 200 -18.85 -58.39 21.69
CA SER A 200 -19.88 -59.42 21.56
C SER A 200 -19.29 -60.82 21.40
N ALA A 201 -18.30 -60.98 20.51
CA ALA A 201 -17.62 -62.26 20.32
C ALA A 201 -16.87 -62.74 21.58
N ALA A 202 -16.33 -61.82 22.37
CA ALA A 202 -15.71 -62.15 23.66
C ALA A 202 -16.76 -62.64 24.68
N THR A 203 -17.94 -62.04 24.71
CA THR A 203 -19.08 -62.50 25.53
C THR A 203 -19.53 -63.90 25.12
N GLU A 204 -19.73 -64.14 23.82
CA GLU A 204 -20.11 -65.47 23.30
C GLU A 204 -19.06 -66.55 23.61
N ASN A 205 -17.76 -66.21 23.52
CA ASN A 205 -16.69 -67.13 23.89
C ASN A 205 -16.69 -67.46 25.39
N LEU A 206 -16.99 -66.50 26.26
CA LEU A 206 -17.12 -66.75 27.70
C LEU A 206 -18.28 -67.70 27.99
N GLU A 207 -19.44 -67.51 27.37
CA GLU A 207 -20.58 -68.42 27.48
C GLU A 207 -20.20 -69.84 26.99
N GLY A 208 -19.50 -69.94 25.86
CA GLY A 208 -19.00 -71.22 25.34
C GLY A 208 -17.99 -71.91 26.27
N ILE A 209 -17.16 -71.14 26.98
CA ILE A 209 -16.24 -71.68 28.00
C ILE A 209 -17.03 -72.22 29.20
N GLU A 210 -18.05 -71.51 29.67
CA GLU A 210 -18.91 -71.98 30.76
C GLU A 210 -19.61 -73.31 30.40
N ASP A 211 -20.12 -73.42 29.17
CA ASP A 211 -20.70 -74.66 28.64
C ASP A 211 -19.68 -75.80 28.57
N LEU A 212 -18.44 -75.51 28.15
CA LEU A 212 -17.35 -76.49 28.11
C LEU A 212 -16.96 -76.96 29.50
N VAL A 213 -16.88 -76.07 30.48
CA VAL A 213 -16.61 -76.42 31.89
C VAL A 213 -17.71 -77.34 32.42
N ALA A 214 -18.99 -76.98 32.24
CA ALA A 214 -20.12 -77.80 32.65
C ALA A 214 -20.11 -79.19 31.99
N THR A 215 -19.73 -79.26 30.71
CA THR A 215 -19.59 -80.52 29.97
C THR A 215 -18.42 -81.35 30.52
N GLY A 216 -17.30 -80.70 30.85
CA GLY A 216 -16.12 -81.31 31.48
C GLY A 216 -16.45 -81.95 32.83
N GLU A 217 -17.17 -81.23 33.71
CA GLU A 217 -17.62 -81.76 35.00
C GLU A 217 -18.53 -82.98 34.85
N ARG A 218 -19.46 -82.95 33.87
CA ARG A 218 -20.33 -84.09 33.56
C ARG A 218 -19.55 -85.31 33.05
N LEU A 219 -18.51 -85.07 32.26
CA LEU A 219 -17.63 -86.13 31.76
C LEU A 219 -16.83 -86.76 32.90
N GLU A 220 -16.26 -85.95 33.78
CA GLU A 220 -15.53 -86.42 34.97
C GLU A 220 -16.44 -87.28 35.88
N ALA A 221 -17.67 -86.82 36.13
CA ALA A 221 -18.66 -87.59 36.87
C ALA A 221 -18.98 -88.94 36.21
N SER A 222 -19.07 -88.97 34.88
CA SER A 222 -19.33 -90.19 34.11
C SER A 222 -18.16 -91.17 34.17
N VAL A 223 -16.92 -90.67 34.07
CA VAL A 223 -15.71 -91.48 34.21
C VAL A 223 -15.62 -92.08 35.61
N SER A 224 -15.83 -91.29 36.65
CA SER A 224 -15.86 -91.75 38.05
C SER A 224 -16.92 -92.85 38.28
N HIS A 225 -18.10 -92.72 37.65
CA HIS A 225 -19.13 -93.75 37.70
C HIS A 225 -18.68 -95.07 37.05
N ILE A 226 -18.05 -95.01 35.87
CA ILE A 226 -17.50 -96.19 35.18
C ILE A 226 -16.37 -96.84 36.00
N GLU A 227 -15.49 -96.05 36.61
CA GLU A 227 -14.44 -96.57 37.50
C GLU A 227 -15.01 -97.30 38.71
N SER A 228 -16.08 -96.76 39.30
CA SER A 228 -16.79 -97.42 40.41
C SER A 228 -17.36 -98.78 39.99
N LEU A 229 -18.05 -98.82 38.84
CA LEU A 229 -18.60 -100.06 38.28
C LEU A 229 -17.50 -101.10 38.03
N THR A 230 -16.39 -100.71 37.41
CA THR A 230 -15.27 -101.62 37.13
C THR A 230 -14.59 -102.13 38.41
N ARG A 231 -14.47 -101.32 39.46
CA ARG A 231 -14.01 -101.82 40.78
C ARG A 231 -14.98 -102.85 41.36
N GLN A 232 -16.29 -102.63 41.23
CA GLN A 232 -17.32 -103.55 41.73
C GLN A 232 -17.25 -104.92 41.02
N PHE A 233 -16.95 -104.95 39.73
CA PHE A 233 -16.74 -106.19 38.97
C PHE A 233 -15.42 -106.90 39.29
N ARG A 234 -14.40 -106.20 39.80
CA ARG A 234 -13.07 -106.77 40.10
C ARG A 234 -12.97 -107.42 41.49
N VAL A 235 -14.02 -107.28 42.31
CA VAL A 235 -14.13 -107.89 43.66
C VAL A 235 -14.97 -109.19 43.65
N ASN A 236 -15.52 -109.56 42.48
CA ASN A 236 -16.00 -110.92 42.18
C ASN A 236 -14.97 -111.68 41.33
#